data_AF-A0A537Z015-F1
#
_entry.id   AF-A0A537Z015-F1
#
_cell.length_a   1.000
_cell.length_b   1.000
_cell.length_c   1.000
_cell.angle_alpha   90.00
_cell.angle_beta   90.00
_cell.angle_gamma   90.00
#
_symmetry.space_group_name_H-M   'P 1'
#
loop_
_entity.id
_entity.type
_entity.pdbx_description
1 polymer ?
#
loop_
_entity_poly.entity_id
_entity_poly.type
_entity_poly.pdbx_seq_one_letter_code
_entity_poly.pdbx_strand_id
1 'polypeptide(L)' 'MARIRQDDIDAVKERTDIVQLVGNYLSLKKTGHDSLSGLCPFHHEKTASFS' A
#
# COMPACT_ATOMS: atom_id res chain seq x y z
N MET A 1 15.61 -17.61 -14.14
CA MET A 1 14.73 -16.81 -15.01
C MET A 1 13.41 -16.59 -14.30
N ALA A 2 12.84 -15.39 -14.33
CA ALA A 2 11.53 -15.12 -13.75
C ALA A 2 10.45 -15.96 -14.47
N ARG A 3 9.51 -16.53 -13.72
CA ARG A 3 8.46 -17.44 -14.24
C ARG A 3 7.26 -16.71 -14.85
N ILE A 4 7.22 -15.39 -14.76
CA ILE A 4 6.09 -14.53 -15.14
C ILE A 4 6.63 -13.45 -16.07
N ARG A 5 5.89 -13.12 -17.14
CA ARG A 5 6.27 -12.07 -18.10
C ARG A 5 6.17 -10.70 -17.43
N GLN A 6 7.02 -9.76 -17.82
CA GLN A 6 7.02 -8.41 -17.25
C GLN A 6 5.68 -7.69 -17.50
N ASP A 7 5.10 -7.82 -18.70
CA ASP A 7 3.81 -7.23 -19.05
C ASP A 7 2.66 -7.71 -18.13
N ASP A 8 2.69 -8.98 -17.70
CA ASP A 8 1.69 -9.51 -16.78
C ASP A 8 1.85 -8.90 -15.38
N ILE A 9 3.09 -8.64 -14.94
CA ILE A 9 3.38 -7.98 -13.66
C ILE A 9 2.89 -6.54 -13.68
N ASP A 10 3.14 -5.83 -14.77
CA ASP A 10 2.76 -4.42 -14.90
C ASP A 10 1.24 -4.27 -15.01
N ALA A 11 0.56 -5.18 -15.72
CA ALA A 11 -0.90 -5.24 -15.76
C ALA A 11 -1.53 -5.45 -14.37
N VAL A 12 -0.92 -6.25 -13.50
CA VAL A 12 -1.38 -6.41 -12.11
C VAL A 12 -1.21 -5.13 -11.32
N LYS A 13 -0.05 -4.47 -11.41
CA LYS A 13 0.22 -3.21 -10.71
C LYS A 13 -0.73 -2.10 -11.12
N GLU A 14 -1.00 -1.97 -12.43
CA GLU A 14 -1.88 -0.93 -12.98
C GLU A 14 -3.34 -1.13 -12.55
N ARG A 15 -3.81 -2.37 -12.49
CA ARG A 15 -5.20 -2.70 -12.15
C ARG A 15 -5.47 -2.79 -10.65
N THR A 16 -4.43 -2.78 -9.82
CA THR A 16 -4.57 -2.92 -8.37
C THR A 16 -4.64 -1.55 -7.72
N ASP A 17 -5.78 -1.23 -7.10
CA ASP A 17 -5.86 -0.10 -6.18
C ASP A 17 -5.12 -0.46 -4.88
N ILE A 18 -3.91 0.09 -4.74
CA ILE A 18 -3.06 -0.18 -3.58
C ILE A 18 -3.65 0.37 -2.28
N VAL A 19 -4.38 1.49 -2.34
CA VAL A 19 -5.00 2.10 -1.15
C VAL A 19 -6.13 1.22 -0.65
N GLN A 20 -6.96 0.71 -1.56
CA GLN A 20 -8.01 -0.25 -1.22
C GLN A 20 -7.42 -1.56 -0.65
N LEU A 21 -6.39 -2.10 -1.31
CA LEU A 21 -5.76 -3.35 -0.88
C LEU A 21 -5.17 -3.24 0.53
N VAL A 22 -4.38 -2.20 0.80
CA VAL A 22 -3.76 -1.97 2.10
C VAL A 22 -4.80 -1.62 3.17
N GLY A 23 -5.87 -0.90 2.79
CA GLY A 23 -6.99 -0.55 3.68
C GLY A 23 -7.71 -1.76 4.30
N ASN A 24 -7.62 -2.94 3.67
CA ASN A 24 -8.14 -4.18 4.25
C ASN A 24 -7.33 -4.68 5.47
N TYR A 25 -6.11 -4.18 5.64
CA TYR A 25 -5.18 -4.60 6.70
C TYR A 25 -4.88 -3.48 7.69
N LEU A 26 -4.86 -2.22 7.23
CA LEU A 26 -4.48 -1.06 8.02
C LEU A 26 -5.56 0.01 7.96
N SER A 27 -5.88 0.60 9.11
CA SER A 27 -6.68 1.83 9.15
C SER A 27 -5.81 3.02 8.77
N LEU A 28 -6.03 3.56 7.57
CA LEU A 28 -5.36 4.76 7.07
C LEU A 28 -6.29 5.99 7.21
N LYS A 29 -5.71 7.14 7.54
CA LYS A 29 -6.41 8.44 7.62
C LYS A 29 -5.80 9.41 6.61
N LYS A 30 -6.61 10.27 6.00
CA LYS A 30 -6.09 11.34 5.13
C LYS A 30 -5.26 12.34 5.93
N THR A 31 -4.06 12.64 5.45
CA THR A 31 -3.11 13.59 6.08
C THR A 31 -2.62 14.68 5.12
N GLY A 32 -3.07 14.68 3.87
CA GLY A 32 -2.78 15.68 2.86
C GLY A 32 -3.73 15.57 1.67
N HIS A 33 -3.45 16.31 0.60
CA HIS A 33 -4.27 16.29 -0.62
C HIS A 33 -4.33 14.88 -1.25
N ASP A 34 -3.16 14.23 -1.37
CA ASP A 34 -2.99 12.89 -1.96
C ASP A 34 -2.20 11.96 -1.04
N SER A 35 -2.39 12.10 0.28
CA SER A 35 -1.64 11.32 1.27
C SER A 35 -2.55 10.72 2.32
N LEU A 36 -2.30 9.47 2.63
CA LEU A 36 -2.89 8.75 3.74
C LEU A 36 -1.78 8.38 4.73
N SER A 37 -2.13 8.17 5.99
CA SER A 37 -1.17 7.71 7.00
C SER A 37 -1.83 6.84 8.05
N GLY A 38 -1.06 5.90 8.61
CA GLY A 38 -1.49 4.97 9.65
C GLY A 38 -0.34 4.43 10.47
N LEU A 39 -0.66 3.53 11.41
CA LEU A 39 0.36 2.79 12.17
C LEU A 39 1.06 1.79 11.26
N CYS A 40 2.39 1.74 11.34
CA CYS A 40 3.17 0.80 10.55
C CYS A 40 3.03 -0.63 11.10
N PRO A 41 2.69 -1.63 10.26
CA PRO A 41 2.62 -3.03 10.71
C PRO A 41 3.99 -3.67 10.91
N PHE A 42 5.06 -3.02 10.43
CA PHE A 42 6.41 -3.58 10.43
C PHE A 42 7.24 -3.16 11.65
N HIS A 43 6.86 -2.07 12.33
CA HIS A 43 7.54 -1.55 13.51
C HIS A 43 6.56 -1.35 14.66
N HIS A 44 6.95 -1.75 15.86
CA HIS A 44 6.08 -1.69 17.04
C HIS A 44 6.13 -0.30 17.69
N GLU A 45 5.54 0.69 17.03
CA GLU A 45 5.51 2.08 17.47
C GLU A 45 4.08 2.60 17.70
N LYS A 46 3.97 3.72 18.41
CA LYS A 46 2.67 4.34 18.76
C LYS A 46 2.32 5.54 17.88
N THR A 47 3.21 5.88 16.95
CA THR A 47 3.12 7.03 16.05
C THR A 47 2.76 6.57 14.65
N ALA A 48 1.93 7.34 13.94
CA ALA A 48 1.64 7.06 12.54
C ALA A 48 2.87 7.35 11.69
N SER A 49 3.41 6.32 11.05
CA SER A 49 4.69 6.33 10.33
C SER A 49 4.63 5.64 8.97
N PHE A 50 3.48 5.04 8.64
CA PHE A 50 3.21 4.42 7.36
C PHE A 50 2.36 5.36 6.51
N SER A 51 2.76 5.61 5.26
CA SER A 51 2.09 6.50 4.30
C SER A 51 1.95 5.89 2.92
#